data_AF-A0A931M4D7-F1
#
_entry.id   AF-A0A931M4D7-F1
#
_cell.length_a   1.000
_cell.length_b   1.000
_cell.length_c   1.000
_cell.angle_alpha   90.00
_cell.angle_beta   90.00
_cell.angle_gamma   90.00
#
_symmetry.space_group_name_H-M   'P 1'
#
loop_
_entity.id
_entity.type
_entity.pdbx_description
1 polymer ?
#
loop_
_entity_poly.entity_id
_entity_poly.type
_entity_poly.pdbx_seq_one_letter_code
_entity_poly.pdbx_strand_id
1 'polypeptide(L)'
;VTGIANPEPLKKLLNDITRSYETIAYSDHYIFSIDDLKEIKIRFEKIDSPNKIILTTEKDAIRLVKFKEELWDIPLFVIPIQHKILFEEAPAFNTMIVNFIRNFKQQHNN
;
A
#
# COMPACT_ATOMS: atom_id res chain seq x y z
N VAL A 1 1.38 9.54 -1.45
CA VAL A 1 -0.04 9.51 -1.85
C VAL A 1 -0.67 8.30 -1.19
N THR A 2 -1.65 8.46 -0.30
CA THR A 2 -2.25 7.31 0.42
C THR A 2 -3.72 7.53 0.75
N GLY A 3 -4.53 6.49 0.66
CA GLY A 3 -5.93 6.41 1.08
C GLY A 3 -6.15 5.30 2.11
N ILE A 4 -5.39 5.33 3.21
CA ILE A 4 -5.39 4.30 4.26
C ILE A 4 -5.91 4.85 5.60
N ALA A 5 -6.53 3.97 6.39
CA ALA A 5 -7.16 4.36 7.65
C ALA A 5 -6.18 4.84 8.73
N ASN A 6 -4.96 4.28 8.80
CA ASN A 6 -3.93 4.68 9.76
C ASN A 6 -2.58 4.93 9.06
N PRO A 7 -2.20 6.19 8.81
CA PRO A 7 -0.93 6.54 8.17
C PRO A 7 0.27 6.60 9.12
N GLU A 8 0.08 6.52 10.44
CA GLU A 8 1.15 6.78 11.41
C GLU A 8 2.38 5.83 11.29
N PRO A 9 2.21 4.51 11.07
CA PRO A 9 3.37 3.63 10.88
C PRO A 9 4.21 4.03 9.65
N LEU A 10 3.55 4.46 8.58
CA LEU A 10 4.21 4.90 7.36
C LEU A 10 4.94 6.22 7.58
N LYS A 11 4.33 7.19 8.26
CA LYS A 11 4.99 8.46 8.60
C LYS A 11 6.24 8.24 9.44
N LYS A 12 6.16 7.35 10.44
CA LYS A 12 7.31 7.01 11.28
C LYS A 12 8.46 6.44 10.44
N LEU A 13 8.16 5.47 9.57
CA LEU A 13 9.15 4.91 8.66
C LEU A 13 9.77 5.99 7.76
N LEU A 14 8.95 6.89 7.21
CA LEU A 14 9.43 7.97 6.34
C LEU A 14 10.34 8.95 7.09
N ASN A 15 9.98 9.34 8.31
CA ASN A 15 10.80 10.23 9.14
C ASN A 15 12.21 9.65 9.38
N ASP A 16 12.35 8.32 9.44
CA ASP A 16 13.63 7.66 9.70
C ASP A 16 14.51 7.56 8.43
N ILE A 17 13.92 7.59 7.23
CA ILE A 17 14.64 7.32 5.97
C ILE A 17 14.76 8.51 5.02
N THR A 18 13.98 9.58 5.22
CA THR A 18 14.01 10.78 4.37
C THR A 18 14.18 12.06 5.19
N ARG A 19 14.79 13.07 4.56
CA ARG A 19 14.92 14.43 5.12
C ARG A 19 13.60 15.22 5.08
N SER A 20 12.76 14.95 4.09
CA SER A 20 11.48 15.66 3.89
C SER A 20 10.55 14.85 3.02
N TYR A 21 9.24 15.02 3.21
CA TYR A 21 8.20 14.49 2.33
C TYR A 21 6.95 15.38 2.37
N GLU A 22 6.20 15.37 1.28
CA GLU A 22 4.84 15.91 1.24
C GLU A 22 3.84 14.76 1.29
N THR A 23 2.70 14.99 1.96
CA THR A 23 1.64 14.00 2.06
C THR A 23 0.40 14.47 1.30
N ILE A 24 -0.10 13.59 0.44
CA ILE A 24 -1.44 13.70 -0.14
C ILE A 24 -2.24 12.53 0.44
N ALA A 25 -3.18 12.85 1.33
CA ALA A 25 -4.01 11.88 2.04
C ALA A 25 -5.44 11.94 1.48
N TYR A 26 -5.96 10.77 1.14
CA TYR A 26 -7.34 10.56 0.70
C TYR A 26 -8.10 9.73 1.74
N SER A 27 -9.43 9.76 1.68
CA SER A 27 -10.27 8.89 2.50
C SER A 27 -10.05 7.41 2.17
N ASP A 28 -10.34 6.51 3.10
CA ASP A 28 -10.32 5.08 2.77
C ASP A 28 -11.33 4.77 1.66
N HIS A 29 -10.98 3.85 0.77
CA HIS A 29 -11.76 3.52 -0.43
C HIS A 29 -11.95 4.65 -1.45
N TYR A 30 -11.09 5.67 -1.41
CA TYR A 30 -11.12 6.74 -2.40
C TYR A 30 -10.98 6.23 -3.85
N ILE A 31 -11.82 6.75 -4.73
CA ILE A 31 -11.79 6.46 -6.16
C ILE A 31 -11.03 7.60 -6.84
N PHE A 32 -9.80 7.32 -7.25
CA PHE A 32 -9.00 8.28 -8.00
C PHE A 32 -9.66 8.68 -9.31
N SER A 33 -9.56 9.97 -9.64
CA SER A 33 -9.96 10.62 -10.88
C SER A 33 -8.73 11.12 -11.66
N ILE A 34 -8.94 11.59 -12.89
CA ILE A 34 -7.88 12.18 -13.71
C ILE A 34 -7.34 13.48 -13.08
N ASP A 35 -8.21 14.26 -12.44
CA ASP A 35 -7.81 15.53 -11.82
C ASP A 35 -6.93 15.31 -10.59
N ASP A 36 -7.13 14.20 -9.86
CA ASP A 36 -6.23 13.80 -8.77
C ASP A 36 -4.81 13.53 -9.28
N LEU A 37 -4.69 12.87 -10.44
CA LEU A 37 -3.38 12.57 -11.02
C LEU A 37 -2.66 13.85 -11.44
N LYS A 38 -3.40 14.81 -12.02
CA LYS A 38 -2.85 16.13 -12.36
C LYS A 38 -2.33 16.85 -11.11
N GLU A 39 -3.10 16.84 -10.03
CA GLU A 39 -2.68 17.44 -8.76
C GLU A 39 -1.43 16.75 -8.19
N ILE A 40 -1.37 15.42 -8.24
CA ILE A 40 -0.19 14.65 -7.84
C ILE A 40 1.04 15.07 -8.65
N LYS A 41 0.91 15.18 -9.99
CA LYS A 41 2.01 15.63 -10.87
C LYS A 41 2.45 17.06 -10.56
N ILE A 42 1.51 17.99 -10.43
CA ILE A 42 1.80 19.39 -10.11
C ILE A 42 2.56 19.52 -8.79
N ARG A 43 2.13 18.80 -7.74
CA ARG A 43 2.86 18.80 -6.46
C ARG A 43 4.23 18.16 -6.58
N PHE A 44 4.33 17.05 -7.30
CA PHE A 44 5.61 16.39 -7.54
C PHE A 44 6.60 17.31 -8.25
N GLU A 45 6.17 18.05 -9.28
CA GLU A 45 6.99 19.01 -10.01
C GLU A 45 7.49 20.15 -9.12
N LYS A 46 6.65 20.66 -8.20
CA LYS A 46 6.99 21.75 -7.26
C LYS A 46 8.07 21.40 -6.25
N ILE A 47 8.33 20.11 -5.98
CA ILE A 47 9.38 19.69 -5.07
C ILE A 47 10.75 19.96 -5.74
N ASP A 48 11.49 20.93 -5.22
CA ASP A 48 12.84 21.26 -5.70
C ASP A 48 13.87 20.28 -5.13
N SER A 49 13.91 19.08 -5.70
CA SER A 49 14.92 18.06 -5.40
C SER A 49 15.19 17.24 -6.66
N PRO A 50 16.47 17.00 -7.00
CA PRO A 50 16.82 16.11 -8.11
C PRO A 50 16.51 14.63 -7.82
N ASN A 51 16.43 14.25 -6.53
CA ASN A 51 16.14 12.90 -6.08
C ASN A 51 14.80 12.88 -5.35
N LYS A 52 13.70 12.84 -6.11
CA LYS A 52 12.34 12.78 -5.61
C LYS A 52 11.58 11.62 -6.23
N ILE A 53 10.73 11.00 -5.42
CA ILE A 53 9.87 9.89 -5.82
C ILE A 53 8.45 10.12 -5.30
N ILE A 54 7.46 9.47 -5.91
CA ILE A 54 6.12 9.38 -5.35
C ILE A 54 5.99 8.00 -4.73
N LEU A 55 5.59 7.94 -3.45
CA LEU A 55 5.34 6.70 -2.74
C LEU A 55 3.83 6.50 -2.50
N THR A 56 3.35 5.29 -2.71
CA THR A 56 1.97 4.85 -2.42
C THR A 56 1.95 3.47 -1.76
N THR A 57 0.80 3.02 -1.25
CA THR A 57 0.62 1.68 -0.68
C THR A 57 0.17 0.67 -1.74
N GLU A 58 0.36 -0.65 -1.51
CA GLU A 58 -0.18 -1.69 -2.41
C GLU A 58 -1.69 -1.53 -2.65
N LYS A 59 -2.46 -1.23 -1.59
CA LYS A 59 -3.92 -1.06 -1.67
C LYS A 59 -4.30 0.06 -2.63
N ASP A 60 -3.60 1.20 -2.56
CA ASP A 60 -3.86 2.35 -3.41
C ASP A 60 -3.28 2.19 -4.81
N ALA A 61 -2.15 1.50 -4.95
CA ALA A 61 -1.54 1.16 -6.24
C ALA A 61 -2.49 0.35 -7.12
N ILE A 62 -3.22 -0.61 -6.53
CA ILE A 62 -4.26 -1.37 -7.25
C ILE A 62 -5.32 -0.43 -7.83
N ARG A 63 -5.66 0.66 -7.14
CA ARG A 63 -6.65 1.64 -7.63
C ARG A 63 -6.07 2.60 -8.66
N LEU A 64 -4.77 2.87 -8.61
CA LEU A 64 -4.05 3.72 -9.56
C LEU A 64 -3.71 2.97 -10.86
N VAL A 65 -3.71 1.64 -10.86
CA VAL A 65 -3.32 0.83 -12.04
C VAL A 65 -4.18 1.10 -13.28
N LYS A 66 -5.44 1.52 -13.10
CA LYS A 66 -6.33 1.93 -14.20
C LYS A 66 -5.86 3.18 -14.95
N PHE A 67 -4.93 3.92 -14.36
CA PHE A 67 -4.34 5.14 -14.92
C PHE A 67 -2.86 4.97 -15.27
N LYS A 68 -2.45 3.74 -15.61
CA LYS A 68 -1.05 3.42 -15.89
C LYS A 68 -0.48 4.26 -17.03
N GLU A 69 -1.29 4.56 -18.04
CA GLU A 69 -0.87 5.36 -19.19
C GLU A 69 -0.64 6.83 -18.82
N GLU A 70 -1.35 7.36 -17.82
CA GLU A 70 -1.17 8.72 -17.33
C GLU A 70 -0.03 8.82 -16.32
N LEU A 71 0.42 7.70 -15.74
CA LEU A 71 1.44 7.64 -14.69
C LEU A 71 2.78 7.06 -15.16
N TRP A 72 2.93 6.74 -16.44
CA TRP A 72 4.13 6.08 -16.97
C TRP A 72 5.41 6.93 -16.86
N ASP A 73 5.24 8.26 -16.85
CA ASP A 73 6.29 9.27 -16.86
C ASP A 73 6.71 9.72 -15.45
N ILE A 74 6.04 9.21 -14.40
CA ILE A 74 6.34 9.57 -13.02
C ILE A 74 7.06 8.44 -12.26
N PRO A 75 8.00 8.76 -11.36
CA PRO A 75 8.67 7.79 -10.52
C PRO A 75 7.77 7.38 -9.34
N LEU A 76 6.70 6.63 -9.64
CA LEU A 76 5.75 6.10 -8.65
C LEU A 76 6.19 4.72 -8.14
N PHE A 77 6.36 4.61 -6.83
CA PHE A 77 6.76 3.38 -6.13
C PHE A 77 5.71 2.95 -5.12
N VAL A 78 5.65 1.64 -4.92
CA VAL A 78 4.70 1.00 -4.02
C VAL A 78 5.46 0.46 -2.81
N ILE A 79 5.03 0.84 -1.61
CA ILE A 79 5.57 0.25 -0.38
C ILE A 79 4.85 -1.08 -0.10
N PRO A 80 5.57 -2.20 0.02
CA PRO A 80 4.98 -3.49 0.37
C PRO A 80 4.51 -3.48 1.82
N ILE A 81 3.39 -4.15 2.09
CA ILE A 81 2.89 -4.34 3.45
C ILE A 81 2.96 -5.82 3.80
N GLN A 82 3.66 -6.15 4.89
CA GLN A 82 3.74 -7.52 5.39
C GLN A 82 2.96 -7.67 6.70
N HIS A 83 2.14 -8.72 6.75
CA HIS A 83 1.43 -9.11 7.95
C HIS A 83 2.35 -10.00 8.78
N LYS A 84 2.40 -9.77 10.09
CA LYS A 84 3.10 -10.64 11.04
C LYS A 84 2.13 -11.06 12.13
N ILE A 85 2.00 -12.37 12.34
CA ILE A 85 1.35 -12.90 13.53
C ILE A 85 2.29 -12.68 14.71
N LEU A 86 1.77 -12.03 15.75
CA LEU A 86 2.54 -11.65 16.93
C LEU A 86 2.90 -12.89 17.77
N PHE A 87 3.79 -12.71 18.74
CA PHE A 87 4.16 -13.73 19.74
C PHE A 87 4.70 -15.05 19.17
N GLU A 88 5.27 -15.00 17.97
CA GLU A 88 5.79 -16.19 17.27
C GLU A 88 4.73 -17.27 17.02
N GLU A 89 3.44 -16.92 17.05
CA GLU A 89 2.33 -17.87 16.91
C GLU A 89 2.02 -18.23 15.44
N ALA A 90 2.73 -17.66 14.48
CA ALA A 90 2.52 -17.93 13.05
C ALA A 90 2.54 -19.44 12.71
N PRO A 91 3.48 -20.26 13.23
CA PRO A 91 3.50 -21.70 12.96
C PRO A 91 2.27 -22.43 13.53
N ALA A 92 1.82 -22.05 14.73
CA ALA A 92 0.65 -22.64 15.37
C ALA A 92 -0.64 -22.32 14.60
N PHE A 93 -0.82 -21.05 14.21
CA PHE A 93 -1.92 -20.61 13.36
C PHE A 93 -1.95 -21.36 12.03
N ASN A 94 -0.81 -21.45 11.34
CA ASN A 94 -0.70 -22.16 10.07
C ASN A 94 -1.06 -23.65 10.22
N THR A 95 -0.60 -24.29 11.30
CA THR A 95 -0.92 -25.69 11.60
C THR A 95 -2.43 -25.89 11.80
N MET A 96 -3.08 -24.97 12.52
CA MET A 96 -4.52 -25.01 12.75
C MET A 96 -5.32 -24.92 11.43
N ILE A 97 -4.96 -23.97 10.55
CA ILE A 97 -5.63 -23.80 9.24
C ILE A 97 -5.43 -25.02 8.35
N VAL A 98 -4.20 -25.54 8.26
CA VAL A 98 -3.89 -26.70 7.43
C VAL A 98 -4.64 -27.94 7.90
N ASN A 99 -4.70 -28.17 9.22
CA ASN A 99 -5.43 -29.31 9.79
C ASN A 99 -6.94 -29.19 9.55
N PHE A 100 -7.51 -27.98 9.70
CA PHE A 100 -8.91 -27.73 9.39
C PHE A 100 -9.24 -28.12 7.93
N ILE A 101 -8.46 -27.63 6.95
CA ILE A 101 -8.68 -27.92 5.52
C ILE A 101 -8.58 -29.42 5.22
N ARG A 102 -7.60 -30.12 5.81
CA ARG A 102 -7.42 -31.57 5.64
C ARG A 102 -8.63 -32.36 6.12
N ASN A 103 -9.16 -32.01 7.29
CA ASN A 103 -10.26 -32.72 7.91
C ASN A 103 -11.62 -32.35 7.29
N PHE A 104 -11.75 -31.15 6.72
CA PHE A 104 -12.98 -30.70 6.06
C PHE A 104 -13.36 -31.58 4.85
N LYS A 105 -12.39 -32.03 4.04
CA LYS A 105 -12.66 -32.93 2.91
C LYS A 105 -13.07 -34.34 3.32
N GLN A 106 -12.73 -34.79 4.53
CA GLN A 106 -13.05 -36.14 4.99
C GLN A 106 -14.51 -36.27 5.46
N GLN A 107 -15.18 -35.17 5.81
CA GLN A 107 -16.55 -35.20 6.36
C GLN A 107 -17.66 -35.14 5.29
N HIS A 108 -17.34 -34.78 4.05
CA HIS A 108 -18.33 -34.63 2.96
C HIS A 108 -18.36 -35.81 1.95
N ASN A 109 -17.63 -36.90 2.21
CA ASN A 109 -17.62 -38.12 1.39
C ASN A 109 -18.31 -39.31 2.10
N ASN A 110 -19.41 -39.07 2.82
CA ASN A 110 -20.30 -40.12 3.35
C ASN A 110 -21.73 -39.87 2.91
#